data_AF-A0A2Y9K9T6-F1
#
_entry.id   AF-A0A2Y9K9T6-F1
#
_cell.length_a   1.000
_cell.length_b   1.000
_cell.length_c   1.000
_cell.angle_alpha   90.00
_cell.angle_beta   90.00
_cell.angle_gamma   90.00
#
_symmetry.space_group_name_H-M   'P 1'
#
loop_
_entity.id
_entity.type
_entity.pdbx_description
1 polymer ?
#
loop_
_entity_poly.entity_id
_entity_poly.type
_entity_poly.pdbx_seq_one_letter_code
_entity_poly.pdbx_strand_id
1 'polypeptide(L)'
;MAAAAAPGALGTLRAGRARLAAACCARLGPGWRLPGFLRGPRVAPAMWARGWAPAAGGSAPRRGYSSDVKTEDELRVRYLEEENRGIVVLGINRAYAKNSFSKNLVKMLSKAVDALKSDKKVRTIIVRSEVPGVFCAADLPVPTIAAIDGLALGGGLELALACDIRVAASSAKMGLVETKLAIIPGGGGTQRLPRAIGVSLAKELIFSARVLDGQEAKAVGLISHVLEQNPEGDAAYRKALDLAREFLPQGPVAMRVAKLAINQGMEVDLVTGLAIEEACYAQVNSQGSVRARHLTGRTEDTEDSLRHVPRVAGAGPHGVRPHSASLRRQAMECCG
;
A
#
# COMPACT_ATOMS: atom_id res chain seq x y z
N MET A 1 -34.16 42.98 -17.13
CA MET A 1 -34.69 43.08 -15.75
C MET A 1 -34.33 41.78 -15.04
N ALA A 2 -33.14 41.55 -14.46
CA ALA A 2 -32.34 42.28 -13.47
C ALA A 2 -32.91 42.23 -12.03
N ALA A 3 -32.31 41.36 -11.19
CA ALA A 3 -32.01 41.48 -9.75
C ALA A 3 -31.60 40.07 -9.26
N ALA A 4 -30.36 39.67 -8.93
CA ALA A 4 -29.23 40.27 -8.21
C ALA A 4 -29.51 40.59 -6.73
N ALA A 5 -28.97 39.76 -5.83
CA ALA A 5 -28.45 40.17 -4.51
C ALA A 5 -27.49 39.09 -3.98
N ALA A 6 -26.28 39.54 -3.63
CA ALA A 6 -25.12 38.77 -3.17
C ALA A 6 -24.85 39.07 -1.67
N PRO A 7 -23.67 38.81 -1.06
CA PRO A 7 -23.54 38.11 0.22
C PRO A 7 -23.02 39.00 1.39
N GLY A 8 -23.04 38.47 2.60
CA GLY A 8 -22.30 39.01 3.76
C GLY A 8 -22.29 37.99 4.89
N ALA A 9 -21.33 37.92 5.81
CA ALA A 9 -20.06 38.60 6.02
C ALA A 9 -19.26 37.74 7.03
N LEU A 10 -17.94 37.94 7.08
CA LEU A 10 -17.01 37.31 8.03
C LEU A 10 -17.33 37.60 9.50
N GLY A 11 -17.03 36.63 10.38
CA GLY A 11 -16.87 36.82 11.82
C GLY A 11 -15.97 35.73 12.41
N THR A 12 -14.82 36.14 12.95
CA THR A 12 -13.71 35.32 13.47
C THR A 12 -13.84 34.95 14.96
N LEU A 13 -13.36 33.74 15.30
CA LEU A 13 -12.65 33.29 16.53
C LEU A 13 -13.29 33.50 17.92
N ARG A 14 -13.55 32.41 18.68
CA ARG A 14 -12.63 31.85 19.71
C ARG A 14 -13.18 30.59 20.41
N ALA A 15 -12.30 29.59 20.53
CA ALA A 15 -12.14 28.47 21.48
C ALA A 15 -13.29 27.97 22.40
N GLY A 16 -13.49 26.65 22.40
CA GLY A 16 -14.10 25.90 23.51
C GLY A 16 -14.15 24.39 23.26
N ARG A 17 -13.30 23.62 23.94
CA ARG A 17 -13.27 22.15 23.96
C ARG A 17 -14.61 21.55 24.41
N ALA A 18 -15.09 20.49 23.77
CA ALA A 18 -15.51 19.24 24.43
C ALA A 18 -15.96 18.18 23.41
N ARG A 19 -15.53 16.95 23.68
CA ARG A 19 -15.95 15.70 23.03
C ARG A 19 -17.40 15.38 23.42
N LEU A 20 -18.16 14.74 22.53
CA LEU A 20 -18.68 13.37 22.71
C LEU A 20 -19.68 12.99 21.61
N ALA A 21 -19.79 11.67 21.47
CA ALA A 21 -20.21 10.93 20.32
C ALA A 21 -21.73 10.83 20.10
N ALA A 22 -22.06 10.63 18.82
CA ALA A 22 -23.12 9.85 18.21
C ALA A 22 -24.21 9.22 19.11
N ALA A 23 -25.46 9.46 18.74
CA ALA A 23 -26.45 8.42 18.47
C ALA A 23 -27.65 9.04 17.73
N CYS A 24 -27.83 8.72 16.45
CA CYS A 24 -29.12 8.90 15.79
C CYS A 24 -29.60 7.54 15.30
N CYS A 25 -30.72 7.12 15.90
CA CYS A 25 -31.48 5.93 15.56
C CYS A 25 -31.97 5.98 14.11
N ALA A 26 -31.81 4.89 13.38
CA ALA A 26 -32.65 4.59 12.24
C ALA A 26 -33.60 3.44 12.62
N ARG A 27 -34.89 3.78 12.64
CA ARG A 27 -36.04 2.89 12.78
C ARG A 27 -36.14 2.01 11.53
N LEU A 28 -36.49 0.73 11.71
CA LEU A 28 -37.15 -0.07 10.68
C LEU A 28 -38.42 -0.68 11.28
N GLY A 29 -39.47 -0.64 10.45
CA GLY A 29 -40.88 -0.81 10.80
C GLY A 29 -41.36 -2.25 11.01
N PRO A 30 -42.70 -2.43 11.16
CA PRO A 30 -43.28 -3.56 11.86
C PRO A 30 -43.75 -4.69 10.93
N GLY A 31 -43.55 -5.94 11.38
CA GLY A 31 -44.06 -7.16 10.77
C GLY A 31 -44.73 -8.08 11.80
N TRP A 32 -46.04 -7.86 11.95
CA TRP A 32 -47.13 -8.73 12.40
C TRP A 32 -46.79 -10.13 12.97
N ARG A 33 -47.17 -10.39 14.24
CA ARG A 33 -47.83 -11.65 14.69
C ARG A 33 -48.78 -11.40 15.88
N LEU A 34 -49.94 -12.02 15.81
CA LEU A 34 -51.07 -12.03 16.76
C LEU A 34 -50.91 -13.11 17.87
N PRO A 35 -51.76 -13.10 18.92
CA PRO A 35 -51.52 -13.71 20.23
C PRO A 35 -52.11 -15.12 20.37
N GLY A 36 -51.71 -15.86 21.40
CA GLY A 36 -52.37 -17.13 21.73
C GLY A 36 -51.70 -17.92 22.84
N PHE A 37 -52.14 -17.67 24.05
CA PHE A 37 -51.82 -18.36 25.31
C PHE A 37 -52.26 -19.85 25.28
N LEU A 38 -51.50 -20.74 25.94
CA LEU A 38 -52.02 -21.65 26.97
C LEU A 38 -50.89 -22.38 27.72
N ARG A 39 -51.10 -22.52 29.03
CA ARG A 39 -50.15 -22.86 30.10
C ARG A 39 -49.84 -24.35 30.21
N GLY A 40 -48.63 -24.66 30.68
CA GLY A 40 -48.26 -25.92 31.35
C GLY A 40 -47.29 -25.63 32.52
N PRO A 41 -47.29 -26.41 33.62
CA PRO A 41 -46.87 -25.95 34.95
C PRO A 41 -45.35 -26.03 35.23
N ARG A 42 -44.92 -25.17 36.15
CA ARG A 42 -43.57 -25.09 36.72
C ARG A 42 -43.29 -26.25 37.67
N VAL A 43 -42.08 -26.81 37.57
CA VAL A 43 -41.42 -27.57 38.64
C VAL A 43 -39.93 -27.16 38.63
N ALA A 44 -39.43 -26.68 39.78
CA ALA A 44 -38.00 -26.46 40.05
C ALA A 44 -37.35 -27.77 40.57
N PRO A 45 -36.01 -27.94 40.52
CA PRO A 45 -35.15 -27.54 41.67
C PRO A 45 -33.73 -27.07 41.24
N ALA A 46 -33.10 -26.08 41.89
CA ALA A 46 -32.35 -26.07 43.16
C ALA A 46 -30.81 -26.14 43.02
N MET A 47 -30.19 -25.04 43.47
CA MET A 47 -28.91 -24.85 44.15
C MET A 47 -27.84 -25.95 44.10
N TRP A 48 -26.66 -25.63 43.56
CA TRP A 48 -25.37 -26.02 44.15
C TRP A 48 -24.42 -24.80 44.16
N ALA A 49 -24.36 -24.13 45.31
CA ALA A 49 -23.24 -23.29 45.69
C ALA A 49 -22.34 -24.14 46.59
N ARG A 50 -21.08 -24.36 46.18
CA ARG A 50 -19.99 -24.76 47.08
C ARG A 50 -18.86 -23.78 46.91
N GLY A 51 -18.63 -23.01 47.97
CA GLY A 51 -17.46 -22.18 48.13
C GLY A 51 -16.22 -23.03 48.34
N TRP A 52 -15.09 -22.54 47.82
CA TRP A 52 -13.76 -23.03 48.16
C TRP A 52 -12.98 -21.85 48.77
N ALA A 53 -12.45 -22.06 49.97
CA ALA A 53 -11.57 -21.12 50.66
C ALA A 53 -10.13 -21.25 50.14
N PRO A 54 -9.32 -20.16 50.09
CA PRO A 54 -7.94 -20.24 49.65
C PRO A 54 -7.02 -20.69 50.80
N ALA A 55 -6.22 -21.73 50.55
CA ALA A 55 -5.09 -22.09 51.40
C ALA A 55 -3.87 -21.23 51.03
N ALA A 56 -3.22 -20.66 52.04
CA ALA A 56 -1.97 -19.94 51.93
C ALA A 56 -0.78 -20.89 51.70
N GLY A 57 0.24 -20.39 50.98
CA GLY A 57 1.61 -20.93 51.07
C GLY A 57 2.04 -21.82 49.90
N GLY A 58 2.58 -21.19 48.85
CA GLY A 58 3.35 -21.87 47.81
C GLY A 58 3.96 -20.85 46.85
N SER A 59 5.27 -20.66 46.92
CA SER A 59 6.03 -19.85 45.97
C SER A 59 5.91 -20.45 44.57
N ALA A 60 5.13 -19.81 43.70
CA ALA A 60 5.09 -20.17 42.30
C ALA A 60 6.50 -20.03 41.68
N PRO A 61 6.99 -21.01 40.91
CA PRO A 61 8.27 -20.89 40.23
C PRO A 61 8.16 -19.74 39.23
N ARG A 62 8.91 -18.66 39.50
CA ARG A 62 9.10 -17.57 38.54
C ARG A 62 9.60 -18.18 37.24
N ARG A 63 8.78 -18.18 36.19
CA ARG A 63 9.29 -18.31 34.82
C ARG A 63 10.22 -17.12 34.61
N GLY A 64 11.52 -17.35 34.73
CA GLY A 64 12.52 -16.43 34.23
C GLY A 64 12.33 -16.32 32.73
N TYR A 65 11.84 -15.17 32.28
CA TYR A 65 12.15 -14.74 30.93
C TYR A 65 13.66 -14.53 30.93
N SER A 66 14.37 -15.31 30.12
CA SER A 66 15.73 -14.98 29.72
C SER A 66 15.65 -13.66 28.96
N SER A 67 15.78 -12.56 29.70
CA SER A 67 16.14 -11.27 29.18
C SER A 67 17.62 -11.36 28.84
N ASP A 68 17.94 -11.61 27.57
CA ASP A 68 19.13 -11.07 26.89
C ASP A 68 19.22 -11.66 25.48
N VAL A 69 18.28 -11.27 24.61
CA VAL A 69 18.52 -11.24 23.17
C VAL A 69 18.40 -9.78 22.78
N LYS A 70 19.46 -9.22 22.18
CA LYS A 70 19.50 -7.83 21.71
C LYS A 70 18.29 -7.57 20.80
N THR A 71 17.28 -6.89 21.36
CA THR A 71 15.95 -6.69 20.75
C THR A 71 15.96 -5.76 19.55
N GLU A 72 17.07 -5.05 19.30
CA GLU A 72 17.20 -4.07 18.22
C GLU A 72 17.68 -4.68 16.89
N ASP A 73 18.15 -5.93 16.88
CA ASP A 73 18.68 -6.60 15.68
C ASP A 73 17.62 -7.42 14.90
N GLU A 74 16.36 -7.48 15.38
CA GLU A 74 15.31 -8.31 14.75
C GLU A 74 14.79 -7.75 13.41
N LEU A 75 14.86 -6.43 13.23
CA LEU A 75 14.46 -5.73 12.01
C LEU A 75 15.55 -4.72 11.63
N ARG A 76 16.15 -4.93 10.47
CA ARG A 76 17.21 -4.09 9.91
C ARG A 76 16.65 -3.25 8.78
N VAL A 77 16.86 -1.94 8.85
CA VAL A 77 16.48 -0.99 7.81
C VAL A 77 17.78 -0.50 7.18
N ARG A 78 18.06 -0.92 5.93
CA ARG A 78 19.29 -0.55 5.23
C ARG A 78 18.96 0.40 4.09
N TYR A 79 19.58 1.58 4.10
CA TYR A 79 19.59 2.48 2.95
C TYR A 79 20.76 2.07 2.07
N LEU A 80 20.49 1.73 0.81
CA LEU A 80 21.53 1.34 -0.13
C LEU A 80 22.15 2.57 -0.79
N GLU A 81 23.43 2.45 -1.14
CA GLU A 81 24.24 3.52 -1.74
C GLU A 81 24.63 3.16 -3.18
N GLU A 82 25.37 4.05 -3.83
CA GLU A 82 25.91 3.89 -5.20
C GLU A 82 24.81 3.68 -6.26
N GLU A 83 24.88 2.59 -7.02
CA GLU A 83 23.89 2.22 -8.04
C GLU A 83 22.50 1.91 -7.46
N ASN A 84 22.43 1.63 -6.15
CA ASN A 84 21.19 1.29 -5.45
C ASN A 84 20.64 2.47 -4.64
N ARG A 85 21.18 3.68 -4.85
CA ARG A 85 20.75 4.88 -4.12
C ARG A 85 19.26 5.15 -4.29
N GLY A 86 18.55 5.16 -3.16
CA GLY A 86 17.09 5.34 -3.10
C GLY A 86 16.32 4.04 -2.88
N ILE A 87 16.98 2.89 -2.90
CA ILE A 87 16.42 1.61 -2.47
C ILE A 87 16.61 1.47 -0.96
N VAL A 88 15.54 1.10 -0.25
CA VAL A 88 15.61 0.69 1.15
C VAL A 88 15.29 -0.78 1.28
N VAL A 89 16.10 -1.50 2.05
CA VAL A 89 15.87 -2.91 2.37
C VAL A 89 15.39 -3.04 3.81
N LEU A 90 14.20 -3.59 3.97
CA LEU A 90 13.65 -4.04 5.25
C LEU A 90 13.98 -5.52 5.41
N GLY A 91 15.03 -5.81 6.18
CA GLY A 91 15.51 -7.16 6.47
C GLY A 91 15.03 -7.66 7.81
N ILE A 92 14.31 -8.78 7.84
CA ILE A 92 13.86 -9.39 9.10
C ILE A 92 14.85 -10.49 9.49
N ASN A 93 15.41 -10.36 10.69
CA ASN A 93 16.46 -11.21 11.19
C ASN A 93 16.05 -11.83 12.53
N ARG A 94 15.17 -12.83 12.48
CA ARG A 94 14.65 -13.51 13.66
C ARG A 94 14.70 -15.03 13.50
N ALA A 95 15.92 -15.54 13.28
CA ALA A 95 16.17 -16.95 12.96
C ALA A 95 15.60 -17.91 14.01
N TYR A 96 15.80 -17.59 15.29
CA TYR A 96 15.38 -18.39 16.43
C TYR A 96 13.86 -18.63 16.48
N ALA A 97 13.06 -17.76 15.86
CA ALA A 97 11.61 -17.86 15.83
C ALA A 97 11.05 -17.95 14.40
N LYS A 98 11.88 -18.29 13.42
CA LYS A 98 11.50 -18.37 11.99
C LYS A 98 10.69 -17.14 11.57
N ASN A 99 11.18 -15.94 11.88
CA ASN A 99 10.51 -14.65 11.61
C ASN A 99 9.03 -14.56 11.98
N SER A 100 8.59 -15.32 12.98
CA SER A 100 7.23 -15.24 13.51
C SER A 100 6.94 -13.82 14.02
N PHE A 101 5.69 -13.36 13.90
CA PHE A 101 5.25 -12.04 14.35
C PHE A 101 5.12 -11.97 15.87
N SER A 102 6.18 -11.58 16.55
CA SER A 102 6.09 -11.15 17.95
C SER A 102 5.45 -9.76 18.02
N LYS A 103 4.84 -9.43 19.17
CA LYS A 103 4.36 -8.05 19.43
C LYS A 103 5.48 -7.01 19.25
N ASN A 104 6.72 -7.38 19.55
CA ASN A 104 7.89 -6.53 19.35
C ASN A 104 8.18 -6.29 17.87
N LEU A 105 8.26 -7.36 17.06
CA LEU A 105 8.51 -7.25 15.62
C LEU A 105 7.44 -6.41 14.92
N VAL A 106 6.16 -6.60 15.28
CA VAL A 106 5.06 -5.79 14.73
C VAL A 106 5.24 -4.31 15.11
N LYS A 107 5.65 -4.01 16.35
CA LYS A 107 5.92 -2.64 16.80
C LYS A 107 7.10 -2.02 16.06
N MET A 108 8.18 -2.77 15.85
CA MET A 108 9.34 -2.31 15.08
C MET A 108 8.99 -2.08 13.61
N LEU A 109 8.24 -3.00 13.00
CA LEU A 109 7.79 -2.89 11.62
C LEU A 109 6.86 -1.68 11.44
N SER A 110 5.91 -1.47 12.34
CA SER A 110 5.04 -0.28 12.32
C SER A 110 5.86 1.01 12.39
N LYS A 111 6.83 1.09 13.31
CA LYS A 111 7.71 2.26 13.42
C LYS A 111 8.54 2.49 12.17
N ALA A 112 9.12 1.43 11.60
CA ALA A 112 9.92 1.51 10.37
C ALA A 112 9.07 1.95 9.17
N VAL A 113 7.86 1.39 9.03
CA VAL A 113 6.91 1.76 7.98
C VAL A 113 6.48 3.21 8.10
N ASP A 114 6.20 3.69 9.32
CA ASP A 114 5.81 5.09 9.55
C ASP A 114 6.95 6.06 9.25
N ALA A 115 8.20 5.70 9.59
CA ALA A 115 9.38 6.48 9.20
C ALA A 115 9.52 6.54 7.67
N LEU A 116 9.44 5.38 7.00
CA LEU A 116 9.60 5.26 5.54
C LEU A 116 8.49 5.95 4.75
N LYS A 117 7.26 6.04 5.30
CA LYS A 117 6.17 6.82 4.70
C LYS A 117 6.52 8.30 4.55
N SER A 118 7.27 8.85 5.51
CA SER A 118 7.63 10.27 5.54
C SER A 118 8.93 10.58 4.77
N ASP A 119 9.70 9.57 4.36
CA ASP A 119 10.98 9.77 3.70
C ASP A 119 10.81 10.11 2.21
N LYS A 120 11.34 11.26 1.80
CA LYS A 120 11.32 11.76 0.42
C LYS A 120 12.44 11.19 -0.45
N LYS A 121 13.50 10.64 0.16
CA LYS A 121 14.66 10.07 -0.55
C LYS A 121 14.37 8.66 -1.07
N VAL A 122 13.48 7.94 -0.40
CA VAL A 122 13.14 6.55 -0.76
C VAL A 122 12.34 6.52 -2.06
N ARG A 123 12.80 5.67 -2.98
CA ARG A 123 12.25 5.43 -4.31
C ARG A 123 11.55 4.08 -4.41
N THR A 124 12.14 3.04 -3.82
CA THR A 124 11.63 1.66 -3.84
C THR A 124 11.98 1.00 -2.52
N ILE A 125 11.12 0.11 -2.02
CA ILE A 125 11.38 -0.66 -0.80
C ILE A 125 11.36 -2.14 -1.12
N ILE A 126 12.46 -2.83 -0.82
CA ILE A 126 12.53 -4.28 -0.86
C ILE A 126 12.31 -4.77 0.56
N VAL A 127 11.40 -5.72 0.73
CA VAL A 127 11.31 -6.45 1.98
C VAL A 127 11.81 -7.85 1.77
N ARG A 128 12.62 -8.35 2.70
CA ARG A 128 13.18 -9.70 2.69
C ARG A 128 13.36 -10.24 4.09
N SER A 129 13.60 -11.53 4.18
CA SER A 129 14.27 -12.11 5.34
C SER A 129 15.79 -12.07 5.15
N GLU A 130 16.50 -11.78 6.24
CA GLU A 130 17.94 -12.04 6.35
C GLU A 130 18.25 -13.45 6.85
N VAL A 131 17.23 -14.15 7.36
CA VAL A 131 17.28 -15.57 7.67
C VAL A 131 16.95 -16.36 6.40
N PRO A 132 17.86 -17.23 5.91
CA PRO A 132 17.54 -18.13 4.82
C PRO A 132 16.27 -18.90 5.15
N GLY A 133 15.30 -18.91 4.23
CA GLY A 133 14.11 -19.74 4.41
C GLY A 133 12.89 -19.09 5.07
N VAL A 134 12.76 -17.77 5.27
CA VAL A 134 11.50 -17.15 5.78
C VAL A 134 11.14 -15.80 5.10
N PHE A 135 9.92 -15.23 5.23
CA PHE A 135 9.53 -13.93 4.62
C PHE A 135 8.44 -13.10 5.37
N CYS A 136 8.41 -11.74 5.25
CA CYS A 136 7.38 -10.78 5.77
C CYS A 136 7.58 -9.32 5.18
N ALA A 137 6.55 -8.44 5.01
CA ALA A 137 6.48 -7.08 4.36
C ALA A 137 5.16 -6.23 4.47
N ALA A 138 5.17 -4.87 4.51
CA ALA A 138 3.98 -4.01 4.77
C ALA A 138 3.67 -2.91 3.69
N ASP A 139 2.52 -2.22 3.82
CA ASP A 139 1.96 -1.24 2.84
C ASP A 139 2.58 0.18 2.94
N LEU A 140 3.07 0.72 1.81
CA LEU A 140 4.01 1.85 1.72
C LEU A 140 3.79 2.72 0.46
N PRO A 141 4.14 4.02 0.45
CA PRO A 141 3.79 4.96 -0.63
C PRO A 141 4.61 4.79 -1.91
N VAL A 142 5.70 4.03 -1.85
CA VAL A 142 6.58 3.72 -2.97
C VAL A 142 6.39 2.27 -3.42
N PRO A 143 6.86 1.88 -4.62
CA PRO A 143 6.86 0.48 -5.03
C PRO A 143 7.49 -0.43 -3.98
N THR A 144 6.81 -1.53 -3.67
CA THR A 144 7.25 -2.56 -2.73
C THR A 144 7.43 -3.91 -3.42
N ILE A 145 8.59 -4.53 -3.20
CA ILE A 145 8.91 -5.85 -3.74
C ILE A 145 9.15 -6.82 -2.59
N ALA A 146 8.43 -7.94 -2.60
CA ALA A 146 8.65 -9.08 -1.72
C ALA A 146 9.62 -10.08 -2.36
N ALA A 147 10.80 -10.26 -1.77
CA ALA A 147 11.79 -11.26 -2.16
C ALA A 147 11.70 -12.53 -1.30
N ILE A 148 11.11 -13.60 -1.85
CA ILE A 148 10.79 -14.84 -1.14
C ILE A 148 11.81 -15.94 -1.50
N ASP A 149 12.93 -15.96 -0.77
CA ASP A 149 13.96 -16.99 -0.90
C ASP A 149 13.67 -18.27 -0.07
N GLY A 150 12.47 -18.36 0.52
CA GLY A 150 12.19 -19.29 1.60
C GLY A 150 10.73 -19.59 1.89
N LEU A 151 10.46 -19.99 3.13
CA LEU A 151 9.14 -20.30 3.65
C LEU A 151 8.32 -19.03 3.93
N ALA A 152 7.18 -18.86 3.27
CA ALA A 152 6.22 -17.80 3.54
C ALA A 152 4.87 -18.43 3.91
N LEU A 153 4.66 -18.75 5.20
CA LEU A 153 3.40 -19.31 5.68
C LEU A 153 2.59 -18.30 6.48
N GLY A 154 1.27 -18.38 6.32
CA GLY A 154 0.29 -17.56 7.03
C GLY A 154 0.65 -16.08 6.95
N GLY A 155 0.86 -15.43 8.10
CA GLY A 155 1.27 -14.02 8.17
C GLY A 155 2.45 -13.64 7.27
N GLY A 156 3.40 -14.54 7.00
CA GLY A 156 4.52 -14.27 6.08
C GLY A 156 4.07 -14.07 4.64
N LEU A 157 3.15 -14.92 4.15
CA LEU A 157 2.52 -14.77 2.83
C LEU A 157 1.51 -13.63 2.81
N GLU A 158 0.72 -13.43 3.87
CA GLU A 158 -0.22 -12.31 3.96
C GLU A 158 0.47 -10.95 3.84
N LEU A 159 1.71 -10.88 4.29
CA LEU A 159 2.55 -9.73 4.11
C LEU A 159 3.19 -9.64 2.72
N ALA A 160 3.66 -10.74 2.13
CA ALA A 160 4.09 -10.74 0.73
C ALA A 160 2.96 -10.26 -0.20
N LEU A 161 1.72 -10.61 0.12
CA LEU A 161 0.51 -10.14 -0.56
C LEU A 161 0.24 -8.64 -0.34
N ALA A 162 0.81 -8.02 0.70
CA ALA A 162 0.75 -6.57 0.91
C ALA A 162 1.83 -5.81 0.10
N CYS A 163 2.81 -6.50 -0.49
CA CYS A 163 3.70 -5.90 -1.48
C CYS A 163 3.03 -5.80 -2.85
N ASP A 164 3.45 -4.82 -3.64
CA ASP A 164 2.96 -4.63 -5.02
C ASP A 164 3.40 -5.82 -5.88
N ILE A 165 4.66 -6.24 -5.74
CA ILE A 165 5.26 -7.30 -6.56
C ILE A 165 5.88 -8.37 -5.66
N ARG A 166 5.77 -9.64 -6.08
CA ARG A 166 6.38 -10.80 -5.42
C ARG A 166 7.30 -11.53 -6.38
N VAL A 167 8.49 -11.84 -5.90
CA VAL A 167 9.52 -12.63 -6.58
C VAL A 167 9.92 -13.77 -5.65
N ALA A 168 10.08 -14.98 -6.17
CA ALA A 168 10.45 -16.12 -5.33
C ALA A 168 11.47 -17.05 -6.00
N ALA A 169 12.20 -17.78 -5.17
CA ALA A 169 12.96 -18.94 -5.63
C ALA A 169 12.01 -20.10 -5.98
N SER A 170 12.37 -20.95 -6.95
CA SER A 170 11.63 -22.15 -7.36
C SER A 170 11.43 -23.11 -6.17
N SER A 171 12.45 -23.21 -5.31
CA SER A 171 12.44 -24.04 -4.11
C SER A 171 11.67 -23.44 -2.92
N ALA A 172 11.32 -22.14 -2.97
CA ALA A 172 10.56 -21.46 -1.93
C ALA A 172 9.22 -22.16 -1.69
N LYS A 173 8.64 -21.98 -0.50
CA LYS A 173 7.39 -22.64 -0.10
C LYS A 173 6.45 -21.61 0.50
N MET A 174 5.21 -21.52 0.01
CA MET A 174 4.27 -20.51 0.46
C MET A 174 2.83 -20.99 0.53
N GLY A 175 2.07 -20.52 1.51
CA GLY A 175 0.68 -20.91 1.67
C GLY A 175 0.01 -20.35 2.92
N LEU A 176 -1.33 -20.34 2.91
CA LEU A 176 -2.16 -19.98 4.05
C LEU A 176 -2.70 -21.27 4.68
N VAL A 177 -2.10 -21.69 5.80
CA VAL A 177 -2.33 -22.99 6.43
C VAL A 177 -3.20 -22.93 7.69
N GLU A 178 -3.77 -21.76 7.98
CA GLU A 178 -4.52 -21.44 9.19
C GLU A 178 -5.68 -22.39 9.48
N THR A 179 -6.35 -22.90 8.43
CA THR A 179 -7.49 -23.82 8.58
C THR A 179 -7.11 -25.16 9.19
N LYS A 180 -5.84 -25.61 9.05
CA LYS A 180 -5.31 -26.78 9.79
C LYS A 180 -5.22 -26.54 11.31
N LEU A 181 -5.20 -25.28 11.73
CA LEU A 181 -5.16 -24.86 13.13
C LEU A 181 -6.52 -24.38 13.65
N ALA A 182 -7.61 -24.67 12.92
CA ALA A 182 -8.97 -24.22 13.23
C ALA A 182 -9.12 -22.69 13.36
N ILE A 183 -8.30 -21.94 12.62
CA ILE A 183 -8.39 -20.48 12.48
C ILE A 183 -8.41 -20.11 10.98
N ILE A 184 -8.56 -18.83 10.67
CA ILE A 184 -8.53 -18.31 9.29
C ILE A 184 -7.36 -17.34 9.12
N PRO A 185 -6.92 -17.06 7.86
CA PRO A 185 -5.92 -16.02 7.61
C PRO A 185 -6.42 -14.66 8.12
N GLY A 186 -5.66 -14.07 9.05
CA GLY A 186 -6.07 -12.90 9.85
C GLY A 186 -5.31 -11.61 9.52
N GLY A 187 -4.25 -11.68 8.73
CA GLY A 187 -3.45 -10.54 8.26
C GLY A 187 -3.92 -9.96 6.92
N GLY A 188 -5.12 -10.33 6.47
CA GLY A 188 -5.74 -9.87 5.22
C GLY A 188 -5.62 -10.85 4.05
N GLY A 189 -5.11 -12.06 4.27
CA GLY A 189 -5.00 -13.12 3.26
C GLY A 189 -6.33 -13.49 2.61
N THR A 190 -7.42 -13.50 3.39
CA THR A 190 -8.78 -13.73 2.86
C THR A 190 -9.27 -12.64 1.91
N GLN A 191 -8.61 -11.48 1.87
CA GLN A 191 -8.95 -10.37 0.97
C GLN A 191 -7.97 -10.25 -0.18
N ARG A 192 -6.66 -10.34 0.09
CA ARG A 192 -5.60 -10.13 -0.90
C ARG A 192 -5.36 -11.35 -1.78
N LEU A 193 -5.45 -12.57 -1.24
CA LEU A 193 -5.23 -13.78 -2.05
C LEU A 193 -6.29 -13.92 -3.16
N PRO A 194 -7.61 -13.78 -2.90
CA PRO A 194 -8.61 -13.83 -3.97
C PRO A 194 -8.46 -12.72 -5.02
N ARG A 195 -7.97 -11.54 -4.65
CA ARG A 195 -7.67 -10.44 -5.59
C ARG A 195 -6.45 -10.74 -6.46
N ALA A 196 -5.48 -11.47 -5.92
CA ALA A 196 -4.24 -11.82 -6.64
C ALA A 196 -4.43 -12.98 -7.63
N ILE A 197 -5.13 -14.06 -7.22
CA ILE A 197 -5.20 -15.32 -7.99
C ILE A 197 -6.62 -15.77 -8.34
N GLY A 198 -7.62 -14.93 -8.07
CA GLY A 198 -9.03 -15.26 -8.26
C GLY A 198 -9.64 -16.06 -7.10
N VAL A 199 -10.97 -15.96 -7.00
CA VAL A 199 -11.73 -16.50 -5.86
C VAL A 199 -11.66 -18.02 -5.77
N SER A 200 -11.71 -18.74 -6.90
CA SER A 200 -11.74 -20.20 -6.91
C SER A 200 -10.45 -20.80 -6.35
N LEU A 201 -9.30 -20.39 -6.90
CA LEU A 201 -7.99 -20.87 -6.45
C LEU A 201 -7.70 -20.43 -5.02
N ALA A 202 -8.04 -19.20 -4.65
CA ALA A 202 -7.85 -18.74 -3.27
C ALA A 202 -8.65 -19.59 -2.26
N LYS A 203 -9.90 -19.95 -2.57
CA LYS A 203 -10.70 -20.87 -1.74
C LYS A 203 -10.08 -22.25 -1.68
N GLU A 204 -9.65 -22.82 -2.81
CA GLU A 204 -9.00 -24.12 -2.85
C GLU A 204 -7.77 -24.16 -1.94
N LEU A 205 -6.88 -23.17 -2.04
CA LEU A 205 -5.67 -23.11 -1.23
C LEU A 205 -5.97 -22.92 0.27
N ILE A 206 -6.91 -22.04 0.61
CA ILE A 206 -7.27 -21.79 2.02
C ILE A 206 -8.00 -23.00 2.63
N PHE A 207 -8.93 -23.62 1.91
CA PHE A 207 -9.69 -24.77 2.40
C PHE A 207 -8.80 -26.00 2.57
N SER A 208 -7.88 -26.23 1.63
CA SER A 208 -6.94 -27.36 1.70
C SER A 208 -5.74 -27.11 2.61
N ALA A 209 -5.47 -25.85 2.99
CA ALA A 209 -4.23 -25.43 3.64
C ALA A 209 -2.99 -25.99 2.91
N ARG A 210 -3.03 -25.94 1.57
CA ARG A 210 -1.95 -26.41 0.70
C ARG A 210 -0.80 -25.40 0.69
N VAL A 211 0.41 -25.93 0.68
CA VAL A 211 1.64 -25.15 0.50
C VAL A 211 2.11 -25.36 -0.92
N LEU A 212 2.29 -24.27 -1.65
CA LEU A 212 2.82 -24.26 -3.01
C LEU A 212 4.33 -24.07 -3.01
N ASP A 213 5.02 -24.61 -3.99
CA ASP A 213 6.37 -24.19 -4.31
C ASP A 213 6.43 -22.92 -5.19
N GLY A 214 7.62 -22.44 -5.51
CA GLY A 214 7.80 -21.24 -6.33
C GLY A 214 7.30 -21.41 -7.77
N GLN A 215 7.38 -22.60 -8.34
CA GLN A 215 6.91 -22.87 -9.70
C GLN A 215 5.39 -22.92 -9.75
N GLU A 216 4.76 -23.63 -8.81
CA GLU A 216 3.30 -23.64 -8.64
C GLU A 216 2.75 -22.24 -8.35
N ALA A 217 3.42 -21.48 -7.47
CA ALA A 217 3.06 -20.11 -7.17
C ALA A 217 3.12 -19.20 -8.41
N LYS A 218 4.10 -19.41 -9.29
CA LYS A 218 4.19 -18.69 -10.57
C LYS A 218 3.07 -19.10 -11.52
N ALA A 219 2.76 -20.39 -11.60
CA ALA A 219 1.73 -20.93 -12.49
C ALA A 219 0.32 -20.38 -12.16
N VAL A 220 0.01 -20.19 -10.87
CA VAL A 220 -1.29 -19.64 -10.43
C VAL A 220 -1.32 -18.11 -10.37
N GLY A 221 -0.23 -17.42 -10.74
CA GLY A 221 -0.14 -15.96 -10.70
C GLY A 221 0.06 -15.36 -9.30
N LEU A 222 0.40 -16.17 -8.29
CA LEU A 222 0.67 -15.67 -6.94
C LEU A 222 1.94 -14.81 -6.91
N ILE A 223 2.93 -15.14 -7.76
CA ILE A 223 4.18 -14.39 -7.91
C ILE A 223 4.42 -14.00 -9.37
N SER A 224 5.15 -12.91 -9.58
CA SER A 224 5.44 -12.38 -10.92
C SER A 224 6.72 -12.95 -11.51
N HIS A 225 7.68 -13.37 -10.69
CA HIS A 225 8.95 -13.94 -11.14
C HIS A 225 9.35 -15.13 -10.28
N VAL A 226 9.81 -16.20 -10.93
CA VAL A 226 10.41 -17.38 -10.29
C VAL A 226 11.84 -17.54 -10.78
N LEU A 227 12.76 -17.86 -9.87
CA LEU A 227 14.18 -18.06 -10.18
C LEU A 227 14.69 -19.35 -9.57
N GLU A 228 15.65 -20.00 -10.20
CA GLU A 228 16.38 -21.08 -9.53
C GLU A 228 17.18 -20.51 -8.34
N GLN A 229 17.18 -21.25 -7.23
CA GLN A 229 17.88 -20.80 -6.02
C GLN A 229 19.40 -20.91 -6.20
N ASN A 230 20.13 -19.90 -5.73
CA ASN A 230 21.59 -19.90 -5.76
C ASN A 230 22.18 -20.48 -4.45
N PRO A 231 23.49 -20.81 -4.41
CA PRO A 231 24.14 -21.32 -3.20
C PRO A 231 24.07 -20.36 -2.01
N GLU A 232 24.00 -19.05 -2.26
CA GLU A 232 23.89 -18.03 -1.21
C GLU A 232 22.48 -17.93 -0.60
N GLY A 233 21.47 -18.56 -1.21
CA GLY A 233 20.08 -18.52 -0.75
C GLY A 233 19.41 -17.15 -0.88
N ASP A 234 19.81 -16.36 -1.89
CA ASP A 234 19.34 -14.99 -2.10
C ASP A 234 18.95 -14.64 -3.55
N ALA A 235 18.64 -15.64 -4.39
CA ALA A 235 18.30 -15.42 -5.79
C ALA A 235 17.08 -14.51 -6.00
N ALA A 236 16.02 -14.67 -5.18
CA ALA A 236 14.84 -13.82 -5.26
C ALA A 236 15.17 -12.38 -4.85
N TYR A 237 16.03 -12.19 -3.84
CA TYR A 237 16.52 -10.88 -3.46
C TYR A 237 17.33 -10.19 -4.57
N ARG A 238 18.24 -10.91 -5.25
CA ARG A 238 18.99 -10.33 -6.37
C ARG A 238 18.08 -9.86 -7.48
N LYS A 239 17.07 -10.66 -7.86
CA LYS A 239 16.09 -10.22 -8.85
C LYS A 239 15.24 -9.04 -8.36
N ALA A 240 14.91 -8.98 -7.08
CA ALA A 240 14.22 -7.82 -6.50
C ALA A 240 15.08 -6.55 -6.56
N LEU A 241 16.40 -6.64 -6.37
CA LEU A 241 17.33 -5.52 -6.56
C LEU A 241 17.36 -5.07 -8.02
N ASP A 242 17.45 -6.00 -8.97
CA ASP A 242 17.43 -5.67 -10.40
C ASP A 242 16.15 -4.93 -10.76
N LEU A 243 15.00 -5.46 -10.35
CA LEU A 243 13.70 -4.84 -10.60
C LEU A 243 13.57 -3.48 -9.91
N ALA A 244 14.11 -3.33 -8.69
CA ALA A 244 14.13 -2.04 -8.00
C ALA A 244 14.99 -1.01 -8.73
N ARG A 245 16.13 -1.43 -9.32
CA ARG A 245 16.97 -0.56 -10.16
C ARG A 245 16.24 -0.11 -11.43
N GLU A 246 15.40 -0.96 -12.01
CA GLU A 246 14.53 -0.59 -13.14
C GLU A 246 13.54 0.53 -12.78
N PHE A 247 13.19 0.70 -11.50
CA PHE A 247 12.26 1.74 -10.99
C PHE A 247 12.93 3.07 -10.58
N LEU A 248 14.25 3.10 -10.44
CA LEU A 248 14.98 4.30 -10.00
C LEU A 248 14.92 5.48 -11.00
N PRO A 249 14.99 5.27 -12.33
CA PRO A 249 14.98 6.35 -13.31
C PRO A 249 13.64 7.09 -13.46
N GLN A 250 12.53 6.52 -12.96
CA GLN A 250 11.20 7.08 -13.14
C GLN A 250 10.95 8.30 -12.23
N GLY A 251 9.97 9.12 -12.62
CA GLY A 251 9.59 10.30 -11.87
C GLY A 251 9.03 9.92 -10.50
N PRO A 252 9.63 10.34 -9.36
CA PRO A 252 9.24 9.87 -8.03
C PRO A 252 7.80 10.24 -7.65
N VAL A 253 7.35 11.43 -8.07
CA VAL A 253 5.98 11.90 -7.84
C VAL A 253 5.03 11.03 -8.64
N ALA A 254 5.32 10.83 -9.94
CA ALA A 254 4.52 10.01 -10.83
C ALA A 254 4.39 8.56 -10.30
N MET A 255 5.49 7.95 -9.83
CA MET A 255 5.45 6.60 -9.24
C MET A 255 4.53 6.52 -8.01
N ARG A 256 4.61 7.49 -7.10
CA ARG A 256 3.79 7.53 -5.87
C ARG A 256 2.30 7.70 -6.20
N VAL A 257 1.96 8.65 -7.07
CA VAL A 257 0.56 8.91 -7.42
C VAL A 257 -0.01 7.86 -8.37
N ALA A 258 0.81 7.22 -9.21
CA ALA A 258 0.39 6.06 -10.00
C ALA A 258 0.01 4.88 -9.09
N LYS A 259 0.85 4.57 -8.08
CA LYS A 259 0.50 3.57 -7.07
C LYS A 259 -0.80 3.91 -6.33
N LEU A 260 -0.96 5.18 -5.95
CA LEU A 260 -2.20 5.65 -5.30
C LEU A 260 -3.43 5.43 -6.18
N ALA A 261 -3.36 5.86 -7.45
CA ALA A 261 -4.44 5.72 -8.42
C ALA A 261 -4.82 4.26 -8.65
N ILE A 262 -3.84 3.37 -8.84
CA ILE A 262 -4.08 1.94 -9.02
C ILE A 262 -4.74 1.34 -7.78
N ASN A 263 -4.16 1.55 -6.59
CA ASN A 263 -4.64 0.91 -5.37
C ASN A 263 -6.04 1.41 -4.96
N GLN A 264 -6.31 2.70 -5.11
CA GLN A 264 -7.63 3.24 -4.77
C GLN A 264 -8.66 2.96 -5.87
N GLY A 265 -8.28 3.11 -7.14
CA GLY A 265 -9.15 2.90 -8.29
C GLY A 265 -9.67 1.47 -8.40
N MET A 266 -8.84 0.48 -8.03
CA MET A 266 -9.24 -0.94 -8.03
C MET A 266 -10.29 -1.31 -6.97
N GLU A 267 -10.49 -0.47 -5.94
CA GLU A 267 -11.45 -0.72 -4.85
C GLU A 267 -12.75 0.10 -5.01
N VAL A 268 -12.93 0.76 -6.15
CA VAL A 268 -14.14 1.54 -6.50
C VAL A 268 -14.65 1.15 -7.89
N ASP A 269 -15.80 1.69 -8.30
CA ASP A 269 -16.27 1.56 -9.67
C ASP A 269 -15.37 2.34 -10.65
N LEU A 270 -15.41 1.96 -11.93
CA LEU A 270 -14.53 2.52 -12.95
C LEU A 270 -14.66 4.05 -13.08
N VAL A 271 -15.88 4.61 -12.96
CA VAL A 271 -16.08 6.05 -13.13
C VAL A 271 -15.40 6.81 -11.98
N THR A 272 -15.58 6.34 -10.74
CA THR A 272 -14.86 6.88 -9.59
C THR A 272 -13.34 6.68 -9.72
N GLY A 273 -12.91 5.54 -10.24
CA GLY A 273 -11.48 5.25 -10.50
C GLY A 273 -10.85 6.24 -11.48
N LEU A 274 -11.54 6.60 -12.56
CA LEU A 274 -11.07 7.59 -13.53
C LEU A 274 -10.97 9.00 -12.90
N ALA A 275 -11.88 9.36 -12.01
CA ALA A 275 -11.79 10.63 -11.27
C ALA A 275 -10.59 10.65 -10.31
N ILE A 276 -10.27 9.53 -9.66
CA ILE A 276 -9.07 9.38 -8.84
C ILE A 276 -7.80 9.50 -9.70
N GLU A 277 -7.79 8.88 -10.89
CA GLU A 277 -6.69 8.98 -11.85
C GLU A 277 -6.44 10.44 -12.25
N GLU A 278 -7.50 11.18 -12.61
CA GLU A 278 -7.41 12.60 -12.96
C GLU A 278 -6.79 13.43 -11.83
N ALA A 279 -7.26 13.22 -10.59
CA ALA A 279 -6.73 13.91 -9.41
C ALA A 279 -5.26 13.57 -9.13
N CYS A 280 -4.85 12.32 -9.36
CA CYS A 280 -3.45 11.89 -9.25
C CYS A 280 -2.58 12.52 -10.35
N TYR A 281 -3.08 12.57 -11.59
CA TYR A 281 -2.37 13.14 -12.73
C TYR A 281 -2.13 14.65 -12.55
N ALA A 282 -3.09 15.39 -12.01
CA ALA A 282 -2.96 16.82 -11.72
C ALA A 282 -1.78 17.14 -10.77
N GLN A 283 -1.43 16.22 -9.86
CA GLN A 283 -0.28 16.37 -8.95
C GLN A 283 1.06 16.28 -9.69
N VAL A 284 1.14 15.58 -10.82
CA VAL A 284 2.37 15.48 -11.62
C VAL A 284 2.62 16.79 -12.37
N ASN A 285 1.56 17.38 -12.94
CA ASN A 285 1.65 18.63 -13.71
C ASN A 285 2.04 19.83 -12.84
N SER A 286 1.52 19.89 -11.61
CA SER A 286 1.81 20.98 -10.67
C SER A 286 3.25 20.97 -10.14
N GLN A 287 3.94 19.83 -10.16
CA GLN A 287 5.33 19.72 -9.70
C GLN A 287 6.39 19.92 -10.81
N GLY A 288 5.97 20.37 -12.00
CA GLY A 288 6.90 20.81 -13.04
C GLY A 288 7.83 19.70 -13.55
N SER A 289 7.34 18.46 -13.69
CA SER A 289 8.14 17.39 -14.28
C SER A 289 8.44 17.72 -15.75
N VAL A 290 9.68 18.16 -16.00
CA VAL A 290 10.21 18.72 -17.26
C VAL A 290 9.90 17.84 -18.49
N ARG A 291 9.75 16.52 -18.31
CA ARG A 291 9.54 15.56 -19.40
C ARG A 291 8.12 15.59 -20.00
N ALA A 292 7.09 15.89 -19.21
CA ALA A 292 5.71 15.95 -19.70
C ALA A 292 5.44 17.22 -20.54
N ARG A 293 6.19 18.30 -20.29
CA ARG A 293 6.07 19.56 -21.04
C ARG A 293 6.52 19.42 -22.49
N HIS A 294 7.53 18.58 -22.76
CA HIS A 294 8.00 18.29 -24.12
C HIS A 294 7.00 17.45 -24.93
N LEU A 295 6.27 16.52 -24.29
CA LEU A 295 5.30 15.66 -24.98
C LEU A 295 3.96 16.38 -25.25
N THR A 296 3.61 17.39 -24.44
CA THR A 296 2.35 18.14 -24.57
C THR A 296 2.43 19.35 -25.51
N GLY A 297 3.55 19.51 -26.24
CA GLY A 297 3.69 20.53 -27.29
C GLY A 297 3.63 21.99 -26.80
N ARG A 298 3.72 22.24 -25.49
CA ARG A 298 3.86 23.60 -24.94
C ARG A 298 5.33 23.95 -24.85
N THR A 299 5.92 24.36 -25.98
CA THR A 299 7.10 25.22 -25.98
C THR A 299 6.67 26.57 -25.42
N GLU A 300 7.25 26.98 -24.29
CA GLU A 300 7.18 28.38 -23.87
C GLU A 300 7.99 29.18 -24.89
N ASP A 301 7.30 29.97 -25.72
CA ASP A 301 7.91 31.14 -26.32
C ASP A 301 8.35 32.04 -25.16
N THR A 302 9.65 32.15 -24.97
CA THR A 302 10.25 33.03 -23.98
C THR A 302 9.97 34.49 -24.38
N GLU A 303 8.83 35.05 -23.98
CA GLU A 303 8.64 36.49 -23.90
C GLU A 303 9.46 37.03 -22.71
N ASP A 304 10.77 37.03 -22.84
CA ASP A 304 11.67 37.81 -21.97
C ASP A 304 12.64 38.64 -22.83
N SER A 305 12.05 39.44 -23.73
CA SER A 305 12.77 40.36 -24.62
C SER A 305 12.03 41.69 -24.78
N LEU A 306 11.44 42.20 -23.69
CA LEU A 306 10.90 43.57 -23.63
C LEU A 306 11.39 44.30 -22.38
N ARG A 307 12.70 44.31 -22.17
CA ARG A 307 13.38 45.31 -21.35
C ARG A 307 14.71 45.69 -21.98
N HIS A 308 14.68 46.44 -23.09
CA HIS A 308 15.71 47.42 -23.44
C HIS A 308 15.16 48.29 -24.58
N VAL A 309 14.62 49.45 -24.20
CA VAL A 309 14.32 50.53 -25.14
C VAL A 309 15.51 51.49 -25.11
N PRO A 310 16.33 51.61 -26.17
CA PRO A 310 17.13 52.79 -26.37
C PRO A 310 16.27 53.86 -27.06
N ARG A 311 16.08 55.01 -26.40
CA ARG A 311 15.59 56.24 -27.02
C ARG A 311 16.62 56.72 -28.05
N VAL A 312 16.26 56.84 -29.33
CA VAL A 312 16.85 57.85 -30.23
C VAL A 312 15.78 58.37 -31.22
N ALA A 313 15.99 59.63 -31.60
CA ALA A 313 15.17 60.60 -32.30
C ALA A 313 14.60 60.20 -33.67
N GLY A 314 13.57 60.95 -34.09
CA GLY A 314 12.68 60.61 -35.18
C GLY A 314 13.06 61.10 -36.57
N ALA A 315 12.23 60.71 -37.55
CA ALA A 315 12.07 61.34 -38.86
C ALA A 315 10.88 60.68 -39.62
N GLY A 316 9.91 61.50 -40.04
CA GLY A 316 9.23 61.42 -41.35
C GLY A 316 8.15 60.34 -41.62
N PRO A 317 6.95 60.72 -42.12
CA PRO A 317 5.93 59.78 -42.58
C PRO A 317 5.98 59.60 -44.11
N HIS A 318 6.20 58.39 -44.60
CA HIS A 318 5.76 57.99 -45.95
C HIS A 318 5.36 56.51 -45.94
N GLY A 319 4.11 56.26 -46.36
CA GLY A 319 3.47 54.97 -46.28
C GLY A 319 3.66 54.08 -47.50
N VAL A 320 3.45 52.78 -47.30
CA VAL A 320 3.08 51.79 -48.34
C VAL A 320 2.30 50.66 -47.66
N ARG A 321 1.09 50.34 -48.17
CA ARG A 321 0.35 49.07 -48.00
C ARG A 321 0.68 48.14 -49.19
N PRO A 322 0.22 46.88 -49.34
CA PRO A 322 -0.37 45.87 -48.41
C PRO A 322 0.25 44.45 -48.61
N HIS A 323 -0.15 43.42 -47.85
CA HIS A 323 -0.81 42.20 -48.37
C HIS A 323 -0.98 41.07 -47.33
N SER A 324 -2.16 40.48 -47.38
CA SER A 324 -2.67 39.30 -46.68
C SER A 324 -2.44 38.00 -47.49
N ALA A 325 -2.07 36.91 -46.83
CA ALA A 325 -2.36 35.51 -47.22
C ALA A 325 -1.92 34.57 -46.08
N SER A 326 -2.85 33.95 -45.34
CA SER A 326 -3.30 32.55 -45.48
C SER A 326 -2.23 31.49 -45.22
N LEU A 327 -2.43 30.66 -44.17
CA LEU A 327 -2.19 29.22 -44.21
C LEU A 327 -2.74 28.56 -42.94
N ARG A 328 -3.97 28.03 -43.06
CA ARG A 328 -4.50 26.95 -42.23
C ARG A 328 -4.23 25.62 -42.95
N ARG A 329 -4.04 24.57 -42.15
CA ARG A 329 -4.08 23.13 -42.46
C ARG A 329 -2.77 22.49 -42.95
N GLN A 330 -2.13 21.74 -42.04
CA GLN A 330 -1.56 20.42 -42.32
C GLN A 330 -1.27 19.71 -41.00
N ALA A 331 -1.97 18.60 -40.74
CA ALA A 331 -1.55 17.46 -39.91
C ALA A 331 -2.76 16.53 -39.68
N MET A 332 -3.15 15.81 -40.73
CA MET A 332 -3.88 14.55 -40.61
C MET A 332 -3.20 13.63 -41.65
N GLU A 333 -2.91 12.39 -41.26
CA GLU A 333 -2.29 11.28 -42.02
C GLU A 333 -0.84 10.90 -41.64
N CYS A 334 -0.71 9.62 -41.28
CA CYS A 334 0.46 8.72 -41.03
C CYS A 334 0.30 8.08 -39.64
N CYS A 335 0.01 6.80 -39.42
CA CYS A 335 0.08 5.56 -40.24
C CYS A 335 -1.06 4.60 -39.78
N GLY A 336 -1.54 3.61 -40.55
CA GLY A 336 -0.85 2.83 -41.57
C GLY A 336 -0.22 1.60 -40.94
#